data_AF-A0A3D4HE57-F1
#
_entry.id   AF-A0A3D4HE57-F1
#
_cell.length_a   1.000
_cell.length_b   1.000
_cell.length_c   1.000
_cell.angle_alpha   90.00
_cell.angle_beta   90.00
_cell.angle_gamma   90.00
#
_symmetry.space_group_name_H-M   'P 1'
#
loop_
_entity.id
_entity.type
_entity.pdbx_description
1 polymer ?
#
loop_
_entity_poly.entity_id
_entity_poly.type
_entity_poly.pdbx_seq_one_letter_code
_entity_poly.pdbx_strand_id
1 'polypeptide(L)'
;MIQRAEALKIVTSWTINKNLIKHMLACEASMRGLAQEFKNQKSKIKIDEELWKVIGLIHDADYEKYPDKHPGVLIENLKIKKENEEVINAIEAHAWKFNGFTREPSTKMEWSLYCCDELTGLIVAVTLIRPTKKIKDVTVEDILKKWNKKDFAKGVDRKNIELCEEKLGINLPDFIQIVLKSMQSIATDLGL
;
A
#
# COMPACT_ATOMS: atom_id res chain seq x y z
N MET A 1 16.09 12.21 -1.69
CA MET A 1 14.81 11.64 -1.27
C MET A 1 13.73 12.38 -2.03
N ILE A 2 13.08 11.67 -2.94
CA ILE A 2 11.99 12.18 -3.76
C ILE A 2 10.90 12.77 -2.86
N GLN A 3 10.45 13.98 -3.18
CA GLN A 3 9.36 14.61 -2.46
C GLN A 3 8.02 14.10 -2.99
N ARG A 4 6.98 14.05 -2.14
CA ARG A 4 5.64 13.62 -2.56
C ARG A 4 5.13 14.32 -3.82
N ALA A 5 5.39 15.62 -3.98
CA ALA A 5 4.97 16.35 -5.18
C ALA A 5 5.64 15.84 -6.46
N GLU A 6 6.90 15.39 -6.38
CA GLU A 6 7.59 14.75 -7.51
C GLU A 6 7.07 13.32 -7.73
N ALA A 7 6.87 12.55 -6.66
CA ALA A 7 6.30 11.20 -6.75
C ALA A 7 4.91 11.23 -7.42
N LEU A 8 4.04 12.17 -7.04
CA LEU A 8 2.73 12.35 -7.64
C LEU A 8 2.81 12.71 -9.14
N LYS A 9 3.81 13.51 -9.54
CA LYS A 9 4.05 13.80 -10.97
C LYS A 9 4.47 12.55 -11.75
N ILE A 10 5.30 11.68 -11.16
CA ILE A 10 5.67 10.39 -11.77
C ILE A 10 4.42 9.53 -11.94
N VAL A 11 3.67 9.31 -10.86
CA VAL A 11 2.40 8.55 -10.86
C VAL A 11 1.45 9.05 -11.95
N THR A 12 1.15 10.34 -11.96
CA THR A 12 0.16 10.91 -12.90
C THR A 12 0.66 11.01 -14.35
N SER A 13 1.96 10.89 -14.61
CA SER A 13 2.51 10.84 -15.97
C SER A 13 2.71 9.42 -16.50
N TRP A 14 2.78 8.43 -15.61
CA TRP A 14 3.00 7.03 -15.97
C TRP A 14 1.73 6.20 -15.91
N THR A 15 0.75 6.61 -15.11
CA THR A 15 -0.53 5.92 -14.90
C THR A 15 -1.68 6.81 -15.36
N ILE A 16 -2.54 6.30 -16.24
CA ILE A 16 -3.76 6.98 -16.73
C ILE A 16 -5.00 6.36 -16.06
N ASN A 17 -4.91 5.09 -15.65
CA ASN A 17 -5.96 4.38 -14.96
C ASN A 17 -6.22 5.03 -13.58
N LYS A 18 -7.34 5.73 -13.48
CA LYS A 18 -7.76 6.41 -12.25
C LYS A 18 -7.92 5.47 -11.06
N ASN A 19 -8.28 4.21 -11.27
CA ASN A 19 -8.40 3.25 -10.17
C ASN A 19 -7.03 2.85 -9.62
N LEU A 20 -6.01 2.72 -10.48
CA LEU A 20 -4.64 2.46 -10.05
C LEU A 20 -4.00 3.67 -9.37
N ILE A 21 -4.32 4.90 -9.82
CA ILE A 21 -3.94 6.12 -9.09
C ILE A 21 -4.59 6.14 -7.70
N LYS A 22 -5.88 5.82 -7.59
CA LYS A 22 -6.59 5.73 -6.31
C LYS A 22 -6.02 4.65 -5.40
N HIS A 23 -5.60 3.51 -5.96
CA HIS A 23 -4.88 2.46 -5.25
C HIS A 23 -3.60 3.00 -4.61
N MET A 24 -2.75 3.65 -5.39
CA MET A 24 -1.54 4.31 -4.88
C MET A 24 -1.82 5.39 -3.83
N LEU A 25 -2.90 6.17 -3.97
CA LEU A 25 -3.33 7.12 -2.93
C LEU A 25 -3.82 6.42 -1.66
N ALA A 26 -4.51 5.28 -1.78
CA ALA A 26 -4.91 4.45 -0.65
C ALA A 26 -3.69 3.88 0.07
N CYS A 27 -2.69 3.36 -0.66
CA CYS A 27 -1.43 2.89 -0.09
C CYS A 27 -0.65 4.03 0.59
N GLU A 28 -0.59 5.22 -0.01
CA GLU A 28 -0.02 6.41 0.64
C GLU A 28 -0.67 6.67 2.02
N ALA A 29 -2.00 6.74 2.06
CA ALA A 29 -2.73 7.01 3.30
C ALA A 29 -2.50 5.90 4.33
N SER A 30 -2.56 4.64 3.92
CA SER A 30 -2.32 3.47 4.77
C SER A 30 -0.92 3.45 5.36
N MET A 31 0.09 3.74 4.54
CA MET A 31 1.47 3.87 4.98
C MET A 31 1.64 5.00 6.01
N ARG A 32 0.95 6.14 5.82
CA ARG A 32 0.93 7.21 6.82
C ARG A 32 0.34 6.73 8.16
N GLY A 33 -0.79 6.02 8.12
CA GLY A 33 -1.44 5.50 9.34
C GLY A 33 -0.55 4.50 10.08
N LEU A 34 0.10 3.59 9.35
CA LEU A 34 1.04 2.61 9.92
C LEU A 34 2.29 3.28 10.49
N ALA A 35 2.83 4.31 9.84
CA ALA A 35 3.93 5.11 10.37
C ALA A 35 3.57 5.76 11.71
N GLN A 36 2.35 6.32 11.82
CA GLN A 36 1.86 6.93 13.06
C GLN A 36 1.66 5.90 14.18
N GLU A 37 1.11 4.72 13.85
CA GLU A 37 0.98 3.63 14.79
C GLU A 37 2.34 3.25 15.41
N PHE A 38 3.36 3.04 14.57
CA PHE A 38 4.68 2.69 15.08
C PHE A 38 5.38 3.82 15.85
N LYS A 39 5.10 5.09 15.53
CA LYS A 39 5.57 6.23 16.33
C LYS A 39 4.96 6.20 17.73
N ASN A 40 3.68 5.88 17.83
CA ASN A 40 2.94 5.87 19.10
C ASN A 40 3.38 4.73 20.03
N GLN A 41 3.82 3.60 19.48
CA GLN A 41 4.31 2.44 20.24
C GLN A 41 5.65 2.68 20.99
N LYS A 42 6.11 3.94 21.12
CA LYS A 42 7.41 4.34 21.70
C LYS A 42 8.56 3.50 21.13
N SER A 43 8.46 3.15 19.84
CA SER A 43 9.52 2.41 19.17
C SER A 43 10.80 3.25 19.22
N LYS A 44 11.94 2.60 19.50
CA LYS A 44 13.26 3.25 19.42
C LYS A 44 13.66 3.63 17.99
N ILE A 45 12.81 3.31 17.01
CA ILE A 45 13.01 3.58 15.59
C ILE A 45 12.56 5.01 15.30
N LYS A 46 13.47 5.80 14.70
CA LYS A 46 13.12 7.09 14.12
C LYS A 46 12.30 6.83 12.86
N ILE A 47 11.06 7.29 12.82
CA ILE A 47 10.14 7.10 11.69
C ILE A 47 10.02 8.40 10.93
N ASP A 48 10.41 8.36 9.67
CA ASP A 48 10.13 9.41 8.69
C ASP A 48 8.79 9.11 8.00
N GLU A 49 7.74 9.84 8.39
CA GLU A 49 6.40 9.65 7.84
C GLU A 49 6.29 10.10 6.38
N GLU A 50 7.12 11.05 5.94
CA GLU A 50 7.10 11.50 4.55
C GLU A 50 7.66 10.43 3.62
N LEU A 51 8.72 9.74 4.04
CA LEU A 51 9.26 8.60 3.31
C LEU A 51 8.22 7.48 3.14
N TRP A 52 7.49 7.13 4.21
CA TRP A 52 6.45 6.09 4.17
C TRP A 52 5.34 6.44 3.18
N LYS A 53 4.87 7.69 3.21
CA LYS A 53 3.87 8.20 2.26
C LYS A 53 4.36 8.13 0.82
N VAL A 54 5.57 8.61 0.59
CA VAL A 54 6.17 8.66 -0.75
C VAL A 54 6.29 7.27 -1.37
N ILE A 55 6.76 6.28 -0.61
CA ILE A 55 6.89 4.91 -1.10
C ILE A 55 5.49 4.33 -1.39
N GLY A 56 4.54 4.48 -0.46
CA GLY A 56 3.16 4.04 -0.70
C GLY A 56 2.52 4.69 -1.93
N LEU A 57 2.84 5.95 -2.21
CA LEU A 57 2.33 6.66 -3.38
C LEU A 57 2.94 6.20 -4.70
N ILE A 58 4.24 5.87 -4.75
CA ILE A 58 4.93 5.65 -6.02
C ILE A 58 5.06 4.18 -6.41
N HIS A 59 4.89 3.24 -5.49
CA HIS A 59 5.27 1.82 -5.66
C HIS A 59 4.83 1.20 -7.00
N ASP A 60 3.60 1.50 -7.45
CA ASP A 60 2.98 0.96 -8.67
C ASP A 60 3.04 1.86 -9.91
N ALA A 61 3.84 2.92 -9.89
CA ALA A 61 3.82 3.93 -10.95
C ALA A 61 4.13 3.37 -12.35
N ASP A 62 4.90 2.28 -12.46
CA ASP A 62 5.20 1.63 -13.73
C ASP A 62 4.27 0.47 -14.10
N TYR A 63 3.40 0.02 -13.19
CA TYR A 63 2.60 -1.19 -13.35
C TYR A 63 1.69 -1.16 -14.60
N GLU A 64 0.99 -0.04 -14.84
CA GLU A 64 0.07 0.08 -15.99
C GLU A 64 0.76 -0.10 -17.34
N LYS A 65 1.97 0.47 -17.50
CA LYS A 65 2.72 0.43 -18.76
C LYS A 65 3.60 -0.81 -18.90
N TYR A 66 4.06 -1.36 -17.77
CA TYR A 66 5.07 -2.41 -17.74
C TYR A 66 4.72 -3.53 -16.73
N PRO A 67 3.52 -4.14 -16.81
CA PRO A 67 3.06 -5.10 -15.80
C PRO A 67 3.98 -6.32 -15.66
N ASP A 68 4.56 -6.81 -16.76
CA ASP A 68 5.46 -7.99 -16.76
C ASP A 68 6.89 -7.69 -16.26
N LYS A 69 7.21 -6.40 -16.07
CA LYS A 69 8.53 -5.95 -15.59
C LYS A 69 8.45 -5.22 -14.26
N HIS A 70 7.24 -4.92 -13.78
CA HIS A 70 7.01 -4.18 -12.56
C HIS A 70 7.69 -4.83 -11.36
N PRO A 71 8.34 -4.08 -10.45
CA PRO A 71 8.56 -2.62 -10.46
C PRO A 71 9.90 -2.19 -11.10
N GLY A 72 10.48 -3.03 -11.96
CA GLY A 72 11.82 -2.86 -12.50
C GLY A 72 12.04 -1.57 -13.29
N VAL A 73 11.05 -1.11 -14.05
CA VAL A 73 11.19 0.12 -14.86
C VAL A 73 11.19 1.36 -13.96
N LEU A 74 10.36 1.36 -12.92
CA LEU A 74 10.40 2.39 -11.89
C LEU A 74 11.75 2.39 -11.15
N ILE A 75 12.24 1.22 -10.74
CA ILE A 75 13.53 1.07 -10.06
C ILE A 75 14.67 1.62 -10.92
N GLU A 76 14.74 1.26 -12.20
CA GLU A 76 15.74 1.77 -13.14
C GLU A 76 15.67 3.31 -13.25
N ASN A 77 14.48 3.88 -13.35
CA ASN A 77 14.30 5.33 -13.40
C ASN A 77 14.82 6.03 -12.14
N LEU A 78 14.50 5.50 -10.97
CA LEU A 78 14.96 6.04 -9.69
C LEU A 78 16.48 5.93 -9.52
N LYS A 79 17.09 4.83 -9.97
CA LYS A 79 18.55 4.67 -10.01
C LYS A 79 19.23 5.71 -10.91
N ILE A 80 18.68 5.97 -12.10
CA ILE A 80 19.20 7.01 -13.01
C ILE A 80 19.14 8.39 -12.37
N LYS A 81 18.06 8.68 -11.63
CA LYS A 81 17.91 9.93 -10.86
C LYS A 81 18.77 10.01 -9.59
N LYS A 82 19.54 8.96 -9.27
CA LYS A 82 20.34 8.83 -8.04
C LYS A 82 19.49 9.00 -6.78
N GLU A 83 18.29 8.40 -6.79
CA GLU A 83 17.41 8.43 -5.63
C GLU A 83 17.98 7.61 -4.47
N ASN A 84 17.47 7.86 -3.26
CA ASN A 84 17.84 7.17 -2.05
C ASN A 84 17.58 5.65 -2.15
N GLU A 85 18.60 4.85 -1.78
CA GLU A 85 18.54 3.39 -1.76
C GLU A 85 17.40 2.84 -0.90
N GLU A 86 17.00 3.51 0.18
CA GLU A 86 15.88 3.11 1.02
C GLU A 86 14.54 3.15 0.26
N VAL A 87 14.36 4.12 -0.66
CA VAL A 87 13.18 4.18 -1.54
C VAL A 87 13.21 3.04 -2.54
N ILE A 88 14.36 2.84 -3.20
CA ILE A 88 14.55 1.78 -4.21
C ILE A 88 14.34 0.40 -3.59
N ASN A 89 14.94 0.15 -2.43
CA ASN A 89 14.81 -1.11 -1.69
C ASN A 89 13.36 -1.40 -1.29
N ALA A 90 12.62 -0.39 -0.85
CA ALA A 90 11.23 -0.58 -0.45
C ALA A 90 10.32 -0.89 -1.64
N ILE A 91 10.57 -0.27 -2.80
CA ILE A 91 9.89 -0.58 -4.05
C ILE A 91 10.30 -1.98 -4.56
N GLU A 92 11.56 -2.38 -4.41
CA GLU A 92 11.94 -3.75 -4.80
C GLU A 92 11.29 -4.80 -3.88
N ALA A 93 11.23 -4.51 -2.58
CA ALA A 93 10.70 -5.41 -1.57
C ALA A 93 9.17 -5.60 -1.65
N HIS A 94 8.41 -4.60 -2.11
CA HIS A 94 6.95 -4.76 -2.25
C HIS A 94 6.60 -5.82 -3.30
N ALA A 95 7.48 -6.03 -4.28
CA ALA A 95 7.33 -7.05 -5.31
C ALA A 95 7.95 -8.41 -4.93
N TRP A 96 8.20 -8.68 -3.65
CA TRP A 96 8.77 -9.94 -3.22
C TRP A 96 7.95 -11.14 -3.74
N LYS A 97 8.60 -12.05 -4.49
CA LYS A 97 8.01 -13.21 -5.18
C LYS A 97 7.10 -12.87 -6.36
N PHE A 98 7.12 -11.64 -6.85
CA PHE A 98 6.44 -11.18 -8.06
C PHE A 98 7.47 -10.86 -9.15
N ASN A 99 7.17 -11.15 -10.43
CA ASN A 99 8.04 -10.85 -11.59
C ASN A 99 9.54 -11.21 -11.44
N GLY A 100 9.86 -12.25 -10.67
CA GLY A 100 11.25 -12.68 -10.44
C GLY A 100 12.02 -11.88 -9.39
N PHE A 101 11.40 -10.91 -8.71
CA PHE A 101 12.00 -10.19 -7.60
C PHE A 101 12.06 -11.08 -6.34
N THR A 102 13.25 -11.16 -5.72
CA THR A 102 13.54 -12.09 -4.62
C THR A 102 13.83 -11.41 -3.30
N ARG A 103 13.95 -10.08 -3.28
CA ARG A 103 14.23 -9.30 -2.08
C ARG A 103 13.04 -9.35 -1.12
N GLU A 104 13.20 -10.06 0.00
CA GLU A 104 12.20 -10.09 1.08
C GLU A 104 12.14 -8.72 1.79
N PRO A 105 10.95 -8.25 2.22
CA PRO A 105 10.85 -7.11 3.12
C PRO A 105 11.61 -7.36 4.43
N SER A 106 12.32 -6.34 4.91
CA SER A 106 13.28 -6.44 6.02
C SER A 106 13.01 -5.39 7.11
N THR A 107 12.32 -4.30 6.76
CA THR A 107 11.98 -3.23 7.70
C THR A 107 10.47 -3.17 7.95
N LYS A 108 10.07 -2.48 9.03
CA LYS A 108 8.65 -2.21 9.30
C LYS A 108 7.97 -1.48 8.16
N MET A 109 8.68 -0.58 7.47
CA MET A 109 8.15 0.16 6.33
C MET A 109 7.90 -0.75 5.14
N GLU A 110 8.88 -1.59 4.80
CA GLU A 110 8.77 -2.54 3.68
C GLU A 110 7.64 -3.55 3.93
N TRP A 111 7.56 -4.12 5.14
CA TRP A 111 6.47 -5.02 5.53
C TRP A 111 5.11 -4.32 5.57
N SER A 112 5.07 -3.05 5.98
CA SER A 112 3.83 -2.28 5.98
C SER A 112 3.29 -2.10 4.57
N LEU A 113 4.15 -1.74 3.61
CA LEU A 113 3.76 -1.62 2.22
C LEU A 113 3.27 -2.96 1.67
N TYR A 114 4.09 -4.00 1.80
CA TYR A 114 3.78 -5.35 1.31
C TYR A 114 2.43 -5.87 1.83
N CYS A 115 2.14 -5.67 3.12
CA CYS A 115 0.89 -6.15 3.71
C CYS A 115 -0.32 -5.24 3.39
N CYS A 116 -0.13 -3.91 3.33
CA CYS A 116 -1.27 -3.01 3.14
C CYS A 116 -1.70 -2.88 1.68
N ASP A 117 -0.79 -3.10 0.73
CA ASP A 117 -1.04 -3.04 -0.71
C ASP A 117 -2.29 -3.84 -1.10
N GLU A 118 -2.25 -5.16 -0.93
CA GLU A 118 -3.37 -6.08 -1.20
C GLU A 118 -4.62 -5.78 -0.37
N LEU A 119 -4.45 -5.31 0.87
CA LEU A 119 -5.57 -5.00 1.76
C LEU A 119 -6.39 -3.82 1.25
N THR A 120 -5.76 -2.80 0.65
CA THR A 120 -6.51 -1.67 0.07
C THR A 120 -7.50 -2.15 -0.99
N GLY A 121 -7.09 -3.08 -1.85
CA GLY A 121 -7.95 -3.70 -2.86
C GLY A 121 -9.15 -4.43 -2.26
N LEU A 122 -8.94 -5.17 -1.16
CA LEU A 122 -10.03 -5.84 -0.44
C LEU A 122 -11.02 -4.83 0.16
N ILE A 123 -10.53 -3.74 0.77
CA ILE A 123 -11.38 -2.69 1.36
C ILE A 123 -12.21 -2.01 0.28
N VAL A 124 -11.62 -1.70 -0.88
CA VAL A 124 -12.35 -1.15 -2.03
C VAL A 124 -13.44 -2.13 -2.49
N ALA A 125 -13.12 -3.42 -2.64
CA ALA A 125 -14.10 -4.42 -3.03
C ALA A 125 -15.28 -4.51 -2.03
N VAL A 126 -15.00 -4.50 -0.73
CA VAL A 126 -16.02 -4.48 0.33
C VAL A 126 -16.88 -3.21 0.24
N THR A 127 -16.26 -2.07 -0.07
CA THR A 127 -16.97 -0.80 -0.22
C THR A 127 -17.92 -0.83 -1.42
N LEU A 128 -17.46 -1.30 -2.59
CA LEU A 128 -18.20 -1.24 -3.85
C LEU A 128 -19.45 -2.12 -3.90
N ILE A 129 -19.52 -3.17 -3.08
CA ILE A 129 -20.72 -4.01 -2.97
C ILE A 129 -21.80 -3.41 -2.05
N ARG A 130 -21.51 -2.33 -1.32
CA ARG A 130 -22.51 -1.66 -0.47
C ARG A 130 -23.44 -0.82 -1.35
N PRO A 131 -24.75 -0.74 -1.02
CA PRO A 131 -25.67 0.14 -1.74
C PRO A 131 -25.22 1.61 -1.76
N THR A 132 -24.62 2.09 -0.66
CA THR A 132 -24.13 3.47 -0.54
C THR A 132 -22.85 3.71 -1.34
N LYS A 133 -22.06 2.65 -1.58
CA LYS A 133 -20.69 2.72 -2.12
C LYS A 133 -19.76 3.64 -1.32
N LYS A 134 -20.09 3.90 -0.04
CA LYS A 134 -19.32 4.79 0.82
C LYS A 134 -18.42 4.02 1.78
N ILE A 135 -17.12 4.28 1.76
CA ILE A 135 -16.10 3.66 2.64
C ILE A 135 -16.32 4.03 4.11
N LYS A 136 -16.94 5.18 4.37
CA LYS A 136 -17.32 5.59 5.73
C LYS A 136 -18.31 4.63 6.40
N ASP A 137 -19.06 3.86 5.61
CA ASP A 137 -20.05 2.91 6.10
C ASP A 137 -19.44 1.49 6.29
N VAL A 138 -18.17 1.30 5.90
CA VAL A 138 -17.46 0.02 6.03
C VAL A 138 -16.87 -0.10 7.43
N THR A 139 -17.00 -1.29 8.01
CA THR A 139 -16.42 -1.65 9.31
C THR A 139 -15.37 -2.75 9.17
N VAL A 140 -14.54 -2.93 10.21
CA VAL A 140 -13.59 -4.07 10.29
C VAL A 140 -14.35 -5.40 10.19
N GLU A 141 -15.51 -5.50 10.84
CA GLU A 141 -16.36 -6.69 10.81
C GLU A 141 -16.84 -7.01 9.38
N ASP A 142 -17.19 -6.01 8.58
CA ASP A 142 -17.58 -6.21 7.18
C ASP A 142 -16.45 -6.82 6.34
N ILE A 143 -15.21 -6.39 6.59
CA ILE A 143 -14.02 -6.92 5.91
C ILE A 143 -13.74 -8.35 6.38
N LEU A 144 -13.79 -8.61 7.69
CA LEU A 144 -13.60 -9.94 8.27
C LEU A 144 -14.66 -10.94 7.77
N LYS A 145 -15.92 -10.52 7.59
CA LYS A 145 -17.00 -11.34 6.98
C LYS A 145 -16.69 -11.79 5.56
N LYS A 146 -15.85 -11.04 4.83
CA LYS A 146 -15.40 -11.37 3.46
C LYS A 146 -14.03 -12.05 3.43
N TRP A 147 -13.32 -12.11 4.57
CA TRP A 147 -11.99 -12.67 4.67
C TRP A 147 -11.93 -14.10 4.14
N ASN A 148 -12.79 -14.99 4.65
CA ASN A 148 -12.76 -16.41 4.26
C ASN A 148 -13.43 -16.70 2.91
N LYS A 149 -14.00 -15.69 2.24
CA LYS A 149 -14.66 -15.85 0.93
C LYS A 149 -13.64 -15.67 -0.19
N LYS A 150 -12.86 -16.72 -0.49
CA LYS A 150 -11.79 -16.68 -1.50
C LYS A 150 -12.26 -16.23 -2.89
N ASP A 151 -13.53 -16.48 -3.25
CA ASP A 151 -14.10 -16.00 -4.51
C ASP A 151 -14.38 -14.49 -4.54
N PHE A 152 -14.42 -13.85 -3.38
CA PHE A 152 -14.59 -12.41 -3.28
C PHE A 152 -13.22 -11.73 -3.35
N ALA A 153 -13.06 -10.77 -4.26
CA ALA A 153 -11.76 -10.14 -4.53
C ALA A 153 -10.66 -11.19 -4.78
N LYS A 154 -10.84 -12.01 -5.82
CA LYS A 154 -9.95 -13.14 -6.18
C LYS A 154 -8.49 -12.74 -6.39
N GLY A 155 -8.25 -11.50 -6.81
CA GLY A 155 -6.90 -10.97 -6.98
C GLY A 155 -6.15 -10.75 -5.67
N VAL A 156 -6.85 -10.69 -4.53
CA VAL A 156 -6.23 -10.38 -3.24
C VAL A 156 -5.59 -11.60 -2.62
N ASP A 157 -4.26 -11.55 -2.44
CA ASP A 157 -3.54 -12.53 -1.64
C ASP A 157 -3.63 -12.21 -0.14
N ARG A 158 -4.58 -12.86 0.53
CA ARG A 158 -4.80 -12.71 1.98
C ARG A 158 -3.62 -13.19 2.82
N LYS A 159 -2.82 -14.15 2.33
CA LYS A 159 -1.65 -14.64 3.07
C LYS A 159 -0.59 -13.56 3.16
N ASN A 160 -0.46 -12.71 2.14
CA ASN A 160 0.44 -11.56 2.19
C ASN A 160 -0.01 -10.58 3.28
N ILE A 161 -1.32 -10.33 3.41
CA ILE A 161 -1.85 -9.43 4.44
C ILE A 161 -1.66 -10.03 5.84
N GLU A 162 -1.88 -11.33 6.03
CA GLU A 162 -1.73 -12.05 7.31
C GLU A 162 -0.31 -11.96 7.89
N LEU A 163 0.72 -11.70 7.06
CA LEU A 163 2.08 -11.47 7.54
C LEU A 163 2.20 -10.22 8.43
N CYS A 164 1.20 -9.34 8.48
CA CYS A 164 1.18 -8.24 9.45
C CYS A 164 1.33 -8.73 10.91
N GLU A 165 0.77 -9.88 11.26
CA GLU A 165 0.84 -10.39 12.64
C GLU A 165 2.26 -10.80 12.99
N GLU A 166 2.90 -11.60 12.13
CA GLU A 166 4.26 -12.09 12.35
C GLU A 166 5.31 -11.00 12.19
N LYS A 167 5.21 -10.19 11.14
CA LYS A 167 6.28 -9.28 10.69
C LYS A 167 6.17 -7.87 11.28
N LEU A 168 4.94 -7.42 11.56
CA LEU A 168 4.67 -6.10 12.12
C LEU A 168 4.31 -6.16 13.61
N GLY A 169 3.92 -7.33 14.13
CA GLY A 169 3.44 -7.48 15.50
C GLY A 169 2.07 -6.82 15.73
N ILE A 170 1.30 -6.62 14.65
CA ILE A 170 -0.03 -6.01 14.68
C ILE A 170 -1.01 -7.12 14.32
N ASN A 171 -1.94 -7.46 15.22
CA ASN A 171 -2.94 -8.47 14.90
C ASN A 171 -3.80 -8.04 13.71
N LEU A 172 -4.37 -9.02 13.00
CA LEU A 172 -5.07 -8.76 11.75
C LEU A 172 -6.24 -7.76 11.88
N PRO A 173 -7.15 -7.86 12.88
CA PRO A 173 -8.21 -6.87 13.08
C PRO A 173 -7.70 -5.43 13.28
N ASP A 174 -6.62 -5.25 14.05
CA ASP A 174 -6.03 -3.94 14.31
C ASP A 174 -5.35 -3.39 13.05
N PHE A 175 -4.65 -4.26 12.30
CA PHE A 175 -4.06 -3.88 11.01
C PHE A 175 -5.13 -3.42 10.01
N ILE A 176 -6.22 -4.19 9.89
CA ILE A 176 -7.39 -3.80 9.09
C ILE A 176 -7.95 -2.46 9.56
N GLN A 177 -8.06 -2.26 10.87
CA GLN A 177 -8.60 -1.03 11.43
C GLN A 177 -7.76 0.20 11.07
N ILE A 178 -6.42 0.08 11.11
CA ILE A 178 -5.49 1.16 10.77
C ILE A 178 -5.62 1.52 9.28
N VAL A 179 -5.55 0.52 8.40
CA VAL A 179 -5.64 0.72 6.95
C VAL A 179 -7.02 1.29 6.56
N LEU A 180 -8.10 0.74 7.10
CA LEU A 180 -9.46 1.23 6.85
C LEU A 180 -9.63 2.69 7.27
N LYS A 181 -9.20 3.07 8.49
CA LYS A 181 -9.29 4.47 8.96
C LYS A 181 -8.46 5.41 8.09
N SER A 182 -7.30 4.95 7.66
CA SER A 182 -6.40 5.72 6.79
C SER A 182 -7.07 6.01 5.45
N MET A 183 -7.64 5.00 4.80
CA MET A 183 -8.40 5.17 3.56
C MET A 183 -9.66 6.03 3.76
N GLN A 184 -10.38 5.87 4.87
CA GLN A 184 -11.55 6.70 5.20
C GLN A 184 -11.18 8.19 5.32
N SER A 185 -9.96 8.51 5.79
CA SER A 185 -9.51 9.90 5.91
C SER A 185 -9.34 10.63 4.57
N ILE A 186 -9.21 9.87 3.47
CA ILE A 186 -9.08 10.38 2.10
C ILE A 186 -10.23 9.93 1.19
N ALA A 187 -11.40 9.61 1.77
CA ALA A 187 -12.56 9.07 1.04
C ALA A 187 -12.93 9.90 -0.21
N THR A 188 -12.84 11.23 -0.11
CA THR A 188 -13.11 12.15 -1.22
C THR A 188 -12.16 11.91 -2.40
N ASP A 189 -10.86 11.73 -2.15
CA ASP A 189 -9.86 11.50 -3.19
C ASP A 189 -10.03 10.11 -3.83
N LEU A 190 -10.46 9.12 -3.04
CA LEU A 190 -10.78 7.77 -3.51
C LEU A 190 -12.10 7.72 -4.30
N GLY A 191 -12.97 8.73 -4.16
CA GLY A 191 -14.33 8.71 -4.69
C GLY A 191 -15.16 7.56 -4.10
N LEU A 192 -14.90 7.26 -2.83
CA LEU A 192 -15.60 6.30 -1.99
C LEU A 192 -16.17 7.02 -0.76
#